data_AF-A0A1C7W1U4-F1
#
_entry.id   AF-A0A1C7W1U4-F1
#
_cell.length_a   1.000
_cell.length_b   1.000
_cell.length_c   1.000
_cell.angle_alpha   90.00
_cell.angle_beta   90.00
_cell.angle_gamma   90.00
#
_symmetry.space_group_name_H-M   'P 1'
#
loop_
_entity.id
_entity.type
_entity.pdbx_description
1 polymer ?
#
loop_
_entity_poly.entity_id
_entity_poly.type
_entity_poly.pdbx_seq_one_letter_code
_entity_poly.pdbx_strand_id
1 'polypeptide(L)'
;MPWNERSAMSLRTEFVLFASQEGANIRALCRQFGIAPATGYKWLHRWLSDGPHGLNERSRVPHHSPSRTPDIVVEHLHTAHLAHPMWGARKLKRWLEMQGHTLPAASTVHNLMRRHDLLPGGPSPAPTVGRFEHDAPNRLWQMDFKGHFPFAGGRCHPLTLLDDHSRFSLCLAHCPDERRVTVQSQLIAVFERYGLPERMTMDNGAPWGDTTGSWTALELWLMRQGIRVGHSRPYHPQTQGKLERFHRSLKAELLQGRWFTDASQLQEVFDAWRDSYNLERPHEALSMAVPASRYQPSSRQYNGNPAAAEYDEGVLVRKVDISGKLSLKGMGRKVGKAFIGEYVGLKESEREGYYEVWWYSTKVGMIDLRNRSIIMGKGC
;
A
#
# COMPACT_ATOMS: atom_id res chain seq x y z
N MET A 1 50.71 40.87 -16.96
CA MET A 1 50.66 39.40 -17.08
C MET A 1 50.90 38.82 -15.70
N PRO A 2 50.00 37.98 -15.14
CA PRO A 2 50.05 36.55 -15.49
C PRO A 2 48.70 35.81 -15.36
N TRP A 3 48.36 34.98 -16.34
CA TRP A 3 47.47 33.83 -16.13
C TRP A 3 48.26 32.62 -16.62
N ASN A 4 48.77 31.82 -15.69
CA ASN A 4 49.41 30.54 -16.00
C ASN A 4 48.40 29.44 -15.66
N GLU A 5 47.30 29.40 -16.43
CA GLU A 5 46.37 28.27 -16.38
C GLU A 5 47.02 27.07 -17.07
N ARG A 6 47.91 26.40 -16.35
CA ARG A 6 48.46 25.12 -16.78
C ARG A 6 47.40 24.05 -16.54
N SER A 7 46.64 23.71 -17.58
CA SER A 7 45.75 22.56 -17.55
C SER A 7 46.55 21.25 -17.50
N ALA A 8 45.94 20.18 -17.01
CA ALA A 8 46.56 18.86 -17.04
C ALA A 8 46.94 18.43 -18.48
N MET A 9 46.19 18.89 -19.50
CA MET A 9 46.50 18.62 -20.90
C MET A 9 47.72 19.41 -21.37
N SER A 10 47.87 20.69 -20.99
CA SER A 10 49.03 21.48 -21.38
C SER A 10 50.32 20.92 -20.76
N LEU A 11 50.27 20.46 -19.50
CA LEU A 11 51.40 19.79 -18.85
C LEU A 11 51.77 18.45 -19.51
N ARG A 12 50.76 17.68 -19.97
CA ARG A 12 50.98 16.42 -20.72
C ARG A 12 51.64 16.69 -22.06
N THR A 13 51.17 17.70 -22.80
CA THR A 13 51.73 18.09 -24.10
C THR A 13 53.16 18.61 -23.95
N GLU A 14 53.42 19.47 -22.98
CA GLU A 14 54.75 19.99 -22.68
C GLU A 14 55.74 18.87 -22.34
N PHE A 15 55.31 17.91 -21.50
CA PHE A 15 56.11 16.74 -21.16
C PHE A 15 56.51 15.91 -22.40
N VAL A 16 55.57 15.58 -23.29
CA VAL A 16 55.90 14.74 -24.46
C VAL A 16 56.72 15.47 -25.51
N LEU A 17 56.58 16.79 -25.64
CA LEU A 17 57.43 17.60 -26.51
C LEU A 17 58.88 17.58 -26.05
N PHE A 18 59.13 17.78 -24.75
CA PHE A 18 60.49 17.67 -24.19
C PHE A 18 61.04 16.24 -24.24
N ALA A 19 60.19 15.24 -24.00
CA ALA A 19 60.59 13.84 -24.05
C ALA A 19 60.86 13.32 -25.48
N SER A 20 60.40 14.02 -26.52
CA SER A 20 60.61 13.67 -27.94
C SER A 20 61.87 14.30 -28.54
N GLN A 21 62.59 15.14 -27.79
CA GLN A 21 63.85 15.73 -28.26
C GLN A 21 65.00 14.70 -28.24
N GLU A 22 65.92 14.84 -29.20
CA GLU A 22 67.08 13.96 -29.32
C GLU A 22 67.99 14.08 -28.08
N GLY A 23 68.33 12.95 -27.46
CA GLY A 23 69.12 12.91 -26.22
C GLY A 23 68.36 13.17 -24.92
N ALA A 24 67.02 13.32 -24.95
CA ALA A 24 66.23 13.58 -23.75
C ALA A 24 66.28 12.43 -22.72
N ASN A 25 66.60 12.76 -21.46
CA ASN A 25 66.53 11.80 -20.36
C ASN A 25 65.11 11.75 -19.77
N ILE A 26 64.30 10.82 -20.27
CA ILE A 26 62.89 10.66 -19.89
C ILE A 26 62.70 10.47 -18.37
N ARG A 27 63.62 9.79 -17.68
CA ARG A 27 63.52 9.59 -16.22
C ARG A 27 63.78 10.88 -15.44
N ALA A 28 64.68 11.73 -15.91
CA ALA A 28 64.90 13.05 -15.31
C ALA A 28 63.70 13.97 -15.53
N LEU A 29 63.13 13.96 -16.75
CA LEU A 29 61.90 14.68 -17.07
C LEU A 29 60.72 14.21 -16.22
N CYS A 30 60.56 12.89 -16.01
CA CYS A 30 59.50 12.36 -15.14
C CYS A 30 59.60 12.89 -13.71
N ARG A 31 60.83 13.03 -13.16
CA ARG A 31 61.04 13.65 -11.84
C ARG A 31 60.70 15.14 -11.83
N GLN A 32 61.09 15.87 -12.86
CA GLN A 32 60.81 17.30 -12.99
C GLN A 32 59.31 17.60 -13.11
N PHE A 33 58.57 16.75 -13.83
CA PHE A 33 57.12 16.88 -14.02
C PHE A 33 56.30 16.17 -12.93
N GLY A 34 56.95 15.54 -11.93
CA GLY A 34 56.28 14.87 -10.82
C GLY A 34 55.44 13.65 -11.23
N ILE A 35 55.79 12.97 -12.33
CA ILE A 35 55.04 11.81 -12.85
C ILE A 35 55.84 10.52 -12.70
N ALA A 36 55.14 9.40 -12.51
CA ALA A 36 55.76 8.08 -12.51
C ALA A 36 56.37 7.77 -13.89
N PRO A 37 57.56 7.15 -13.97
CA PRO A 37 58.20 6.81 -15.25
C PRO A 37 57.29 6.02 -16.20
N ALA A 38 56.53 5.05 -15.67
CA ALA A 38 55.58 4.26 -16.46
C ALA A 38 54.51 5.12 -17.15
N THR A 39 54.04 6.18 -16.48
CA THR A 39 53.08 7.14 -17.05
C THR A 39 53.74 7.99 -18.14
N GLY A 40 54.98 8.44 -17.90
CA GLY A 40 55.74 9.21 -18.87
C GLY A 40 56.00 8.45 -20.18
N TYR A 41 56.52 7.22 -20.09
CA TYR A 41 56.73 6.36 -21.27
C TYR A 41 55.41 6.04 -21.99
N LYS A 42 54.32 5.81 -21.25
CA LYS A 42 52.99 5.58 -21.84
C LYS A 42 52.48 6.79 -22.64
N TRP A 43 52.64 8.00 -22.13
CA TRP A 43 52.24 9.21 -22.84
C TRP A 43 53.12 9.46 -24.07
N LEU A 44 54.43 9.26 -23.96
CA LEU A 44 55.36 9.38 -25.10
C LEU A 44 55.02 8.38 -26.21
N HIS A 45 54.79 7.11 -25.88
CA HIS A 45 54.40 6.10 -26.87
C HIS A 45 53.10 6.47 -27.58
N ARG A 46 52.10 6.97 -26.84
CA ARG A 46 50.82 7.40 -27.41
C ARG A 46 50.95 8.64 -28.28
N TRP A 47 51.81 9.58 -27.89
CA TRP A 47 52.12 10.76 -28.69
C TRP A 47 52.82 10.40 -30.01
N LEU A 48 53.80 9.47 -29.96
CA LEU A 48 54.50 9.01 -31.17
C LEU A 48 53.58 8.20 -32.10
N SER A 49 52.58 7.48 -31.56
CA SER A 49 51.66 6.66 -32.36
C SER A 49 50.48 7.46 -32.91
N ASP A 50 49.87 8.32 -32.09
CA ASP A 50 48.55 8.93 -32.35
C ASP A 50 48.57 10.46 -32.29
N GLY A 51 49.76 11.07 -32.18
CA GLY A 51 49.93 12.52 -32.09
C GLY A 51 49.20 13.15 -30.89
N PRO A 52 48.70 14.38 -31.03
CA PRO A 52 47.96 15.08 -29.98
C PRO A 52 46.75 14.31 -29.42
N HIS A 53 46.08 13.49 -30.24
CA HIS A 53 44.94 12.70 -29.81
C HIS A 53 45.32 11.57 -28.84
N GLY A 54 46.57 11.12 -28.84
CA GLY A 54 47.09 10.09 -27.92
C GLY A 54 47.13 10.51 -26.45
N LEU A 55 47.14 11.82 -26.18
CA LEU A 55 47.18 12.41 -24.82
C LEU A 55 45.80 12.53 -24.17
N ASN A 56 44.74 12.38 -24.96
CA ASN A 56 43.38 12.34 -24.46
C ASN A 56 43.16 11.14 -23.53
N GLU A 57 42.31 11.32 -22.52
CA GLU A 57 41.91 10.20 -21.67
C GLU A 57 41.11 9.19 -22.49
N ARG A 58 41.69 8.00 -22.67
CA ARG A 58 40.96 6.87 -23.26
C ARG A 58 39.97 6.32 -22.25
N SER A 59 38.81 5.90 -22.75
CA SER A 59 37.82 5.19 -21.97
C SER A 59 38.46 4.06 -21.18
N ARG A 60 38.16 3.99 -19.87
CA ARG A 60 38.58 2.89 -18.99
C ARG A 60 37.59 1.71 -19.02
N VAL A 61 36.62 1.74 -19.93
CA VAL A 61 35.63 0.67 -20.09
C VAL A 61 36.34 -0.58 -20.63
N PRO A 62 36.24 -1.74 -19.95
CA PRO A 62 36.85 -2.98 -20.41
C PRO A 62 36.36 -3.34 -21.82
N HIS A 63 37.28 -3.69 -22.72
CA HIS A 63 36.95 -4.13 -24.09
C HIS A 63 36.12 -5.43 -24.12
N HIS A 64 36.19 -6.24 -23.06
CA HIS A 64 35.44 -7.47 -22.90
C HIS A 64 34.88 -7.53 -21.48
N SER A 65 33.56 -7.61 -21.35
CA SER A 65 32.88 -7.79 -20.07
C SER A 65 32.10 -9.10 -20.11
N PRO A 66 32.70 -10.24 -19.70
CA PRO A 66 32.06 -11.54 -19.76
C PRO A 66 30.80 -11.66 -18.88
N SER A 67 30.62 -10.72 -17.95
CA SER A 67 29.42 -10.59 -17.12
C SER A 67 28.37 -9.62 -17.69
N ARG A 68 28.49 -9.23 -18.98
CA ARG A 68 27.48 -8.39 -19.63
C ARG A 68 26.18 -9.18 -19.68
N THR A 69 25.15 -8.65 -19.02
CA THR A 69 23.81 -9.26 -19.05
C THR A 69 23.35 -9.37 -20.51
N PRO A 70 22.82 -10.52 -20.94
CA PRO A 70 22.32 -10.70 -22.31
C PRO A 70 21.30 -9.62 -22.69
N ASP A 71 21.32 -9.18 -23.94
CA ASP A 71 20.45 -8.11 -24.43
C ASP A 71 18.96 -8.48 -24.29
N ILE A 72 18.63 -9.77 -24.38
CA ILE A 72 17.28 -10.32 -24.14
C ILE A 72 16.72 -9.98 -22.75
N VAL A 73 17.57 -9.86 -21.72
CA VAL A 73 17.12 -9.46 -20.38
C VAL A 73 16.69 -7.99 -20.38
N VAL A 74 17.42 -7.15 -21.11
CA VAL A 74 17.11 -5.73 -21.23
C VAL A 74 15.78 -5.58 -21.99
N GLU A 75 15.58 -6.30 -23.08
CA GLU A 75 14.32 -6.33 -23.82
C GLU A 75 13.13 -6.74 -22.94
N HIS A 76 13.25 -7.83 -22.17
CA HIS A 76 12.22 -8.23 -21.23
C HIS A 76 11.91 -7.14 -20.19
N LEU A 77 12.94 -6.44 -19.69
CA LEU A 77 12.75 -5.32 -18.75
C LEU A 77 12.06 -4.12 -19.41
N HIS A 78 12.34 -3.81 -20.67
CA HIS A 78 11.62 -2.78 -21.42
C HIS A 78 10.15 -3.14 -21.59
N THR A 79 9.84 -4.36 -22.04
CA THR A 79 8.45 -4.81 -22.19
C THR A 79 7.71 -4.79 -20.85
N ALA A 80 8.35 -5.26 -19.77
CA ALA A 80 7.77 -5.23 -18.43
C ALA A 80 7.56 -3.80 -17.92
N HIS A 81 8.47 -2.87 -18.21
CA HIS A 81 8.32 -1.47 -17.84
C HIS A 81 7.20 -0.79 -18.62
N LEU A 82 7.04 -1.08 -19.92
CA LEU A 82 5.93 -0.56 -20.71
C LEU A 82 4.57 -1.04 -20.18
N ALA A 83 4.48 -2.31 -19.79
CA ALA A 83 3.28 -2.86 -19.16
C ALA A 83 3.03 -2.28 -17.76
N HIS A 84 4.09 -2.06 -16.98
CA HIS A 84 4.00 -1.60 -15.59
C HIS A 84 5.01 -0.48 -15.27
N PRO A 85 4.79 0.76 -15.75
CA PRO A 85 5.79 1.84 -15.68
C PRO A 85 6.19 2.23 -14.26
N MET A 86 5.28 2.02 -13.31
CA MET A 86 5.43 2.42 -11.91
C MET A 86 6.02 1.31 -11.02
N TRP A 87 6.35 0.14 -11.58
CA TRP A 87 6.94 -0.95 -10.81
C TRP A 87 8.47 -0.86 -10.78
N GLY A 88 9.04 -1.01 -9.57
CA GLY A 88 10.48 -1.02 -9.37
C GLY A 88 11.13 -2.36 -9.72
N ALA A 89 12.47 -2.37 -9.75
CA ALA A 89 13.31 -3.50 -10.17
C ALA A 89 12.96 -4.85 -9.54
N ARG A 90 12.73 -4.88 -8.22
CA ARG A 90 12.36 -6.13 -7.53
C ARG A 90 11.06 -6.71 -8.05
N LYS A 91 10.05 -5.88 -8.29
CA LYS A 91 8.73 -6.31 -8.78
C LYS A 91 8.81 -6.80 -10.21
N LEU A 92 9.42 -6.03 -11.11
CA LEU A 92 9.58 -6.46 -12.50
C LEU A 92 10.38 -7.75 -12.60
N LYS A 93 11.47 -7.88 -11.83
CA LYS A 93 12.22 -9.15 -11.73
C LYS A 93 11.30 -10.31 -11.36
N ARG A 94 10.55 -10.19 -10.26
CA ARG A 94 9.68 -11.27 -9.78
C ARG A 94 8.57 -11.60 -10.79
N TRP A 95 7.96 -10.58 -11.39
CA TRP A 95 6.90 -10.75 -12.38
C TRP A 95 7.41 -11.49 -13.62
N LEU A 96 8.59 -11.12 -14.13
CA LEU A 96 9.25 -11.84 -15.23
C LEU A 96 9.62 -13.28 -14.84
N GLU A 97 10.08 -13.51 -13.62
CA GLU A 97 10.36 -14.87 -13.12
C GLU A 97 9.10 -15.73 -13.03
N MET A 98 7.95 -15.16 -12.66
CA MET A 98 6.66 -15.86 -12.66
C MET A 98 6.20 -16.25 -14.07
N GLN A 99 6.70 -15.56 -15.10
CA GLN A 99 6.48 -15.89 -16.52
C GLN A 99 7.53 -16.88 -17.07
N GLY A 100 8.44 -17.38 -16.24
CA GLY A 100 9.46 -18.36 -16.62
C GLY A 100 10.78 -17.77 -17.10
N HIS A 101 10.96 -16.44 -17.06
CA HIS A 101 12.23 -15.82 -17.43
C HIS A 101 13.27 -15.95 -16.31
N THR A 102 14.52 -16.18 -16.68
CA THR A 102 15.64 -16.21 -15.72
C THR A 102 16.31 -14.83 -15.67
N LEU A 103 16.22 -14.16 -14.52
CA LEU A 103 16.71 -12.81 -14.34
C LEU A 103 17.94 -12.80 -13.41
N PRO A 104 18.90 -11.87 -13.60
CA PRO A 104 20.03 -11.72 -12.71
C PRO A 104 19.59 -11.21 -11.32
N ALA A 105 20.56 -11.07 -10.40
CA ALA A 105 20.31 -10.52 -9.07
C ALA A 105 19.56 -9.18 -9.11
N ALA A 106 18.74 -8.91 -8.09
CA ALA A 106 17.90 -7.71 -8.03
C ALA A 106 18.71 -6.39 -8.13
N SER A 107 19.93 -6.37 -7.61
CA SER A 107 20.86 -5.25 -7.76
C SER A 107 21.29 -5.03 -9.21
N THR A 108 21.55 -6.11 -9.96
CA THR A 108 21.86 -6.05 -11.39
C THR A 108 20.67 -5.53 -12.19
N VAL A 109 19.46 -6.05 -11.93
CA VAL A 109 18.22 -5.56 -12.57
C VAL A 109 18.02 -4.08 -12.30
N HIS A 110 18.21 -3.63 -11.06
CA HIS A 110 18.13 -2.21 -10.70
C HIS A 110 19.15 -1.35 -11.45
N ASN A 111 20.39 -1.80 -11.56
CA ASN A 111 21.44 -1.08 -12.31
C ASN A 111 21.15 -1.03 -13.81
N LEU A 112 20.61 -2.09 -14.39
CA LEU A 112 20.17 -2.12 -15.79
C LEU A 112 19.02 -1.13 -15.99
N MET A 113 17.98 -1.19 -15.16
CA MET A 113 16.87 -0.23 -15.24
C MET A 113 17.36 1.21 -15.09
N ARG A 114 18.31 1.49 -14.18
CA ARG A 114 18.90 2.83 -14.03
C ARG A 114 19.64 3.28 -15.30
N ARG A 115 20.41 2.39 -15.92
CA ARG A 115 21.21 2.70 -17.11
C ARG A 115 20.34 2.98 -18.35
N HIS A 116 19.18 2.35 -18.41
CA HIS A 116 18.22 2.47 -19.51
C HIS A 116 17.04 3.39 -19.18
N ASP A 117 17.15 4.19 -18.11
CA ASP A 117 16.12 5.15 -17.67
C ASP A 117 14.72 4.56 -17.42
N LEU A 118 14.67 3.30 -16.96
CA LEU A 118 13.45 2.55 -16.68
C LEU A 118 13.01 2.59 -15.21
N LEU A 119 13.72 3.31 -14.34
CA LEU A 119 13.34 3.40 -12.93
C LEU A 119 12.10 4.28 -12.76
N PRO A 120 11.08 3.85 -11.99
CA PRO A 120 9.93 4.68 -11.73
C PRO A 120 10.34 5.93 -10.95
N GLY A 121 9.85 7.10 -11.38
CA GLY A 121 10.09 8.36 -10.69
C GLY A 121 9.37 8.43 -9.35
N GLY A 122 10.02 9.00 -8.33
CA GLY A 122 9.41 9.30 -7.03
C GLY A 122 10.26 8.90 -5.82
N PRO A 123 9.89 9.37 -4.60
CA PRO A 123 10.63 9.07 -3.38
C PRO A 123 10.54 7.57 -3.04
N SER A 124 11.68 6.97 -2.69
CA SER A 124 11.70 5.63 -2.11
C SER A 124 10.93 5.63 -0.80
N PRO A 125 9.97 4.71 -0.57
CA PRO A 125 9.24 4.68 0.69
C PRO A 125 10.21 4.43 1.84
N ALA A 126 10.08 5.20 2.93
CA ALA A 126 10.80 4.91 4.16
C ALA A 126 10.46 3.49 4.67
N PRO A 127 11.44 2.76 5.22
CA PRO A 127 11.19 1.46 5.83
C PRO A 127 10.20 1.64 6.99
N THR A 128 9.07 0.94 6.92
CA THR A 128 8.06 0.94 7.98
C THR A 128 8.42 -0.13 9.01
N VAL A 129 8.63 0.26 10.27
CA VAL A 129 8.97 -0.63 11.39
C VAL A 129 7.68 -1.20 12.01
N GLY A 130 7.65 -2.51 12.28
CA GLY A 130 6.53 -3.20 12.93
C GLY A 130 5.37 -3.50 11.98
N ARG A 131 5.37 -4.68 11.36
CA ARG A 131 4.26 -5.15 10.53
C ARG A 131 3.36 -6.05 11.37
N PHE A 132 2.26 -5.50 11.87
CA PHE A 132 1.16 -6.32 12.39
C PHE A 132 0.45 -6.98 11.20
N GLU A 133 0.26 -8.28 11.26
CA GLU A 133 -0.42 -9.09 10.25
C GLU A 133 -1.16 -10.22 10.97
N HIS A 134 -2.44 -10.41 10.63
CA HIS A 134 -3.18 -11.55 11.11
C HIS A 134 -2.65 -12.86 10.50
N ASP A 135 -2.85 -13.96 11.19
CA ASP A 135 -2.35 -15.29 10.86
C ASP A 135 -2.99 -15.91 9.61
N ALA A 136 -4.23 -15.54 9.30
CA ALA A 136 -5.01 -16.11 8.20
C ALA A 136 -5.85 -15.04 7.46
N PRO A 137 -6.22 -15.26 6.18
CA PRO A 137 -7.17 -14.40 5.47
C PRO A 137 -8.53 -14.38 6.17
N ASN A 138 -9.28 -13.30 5.97
CA ASN A 138 -10.63 -13.07 6.53
C ASN A 138 -10.69 -12.89 8.05
N ARG A 139 -9.57 -12.90 8.76
CA ARG A 139 -9.52 -12.53 10.18
C ARG A 139 -9.80 -11.05 10.41
N LEU A 140 -9.29 -10.21 9.51
CA LEU A 140 -9.51 -8.78 9.54
C LEU A 140 -9.56 -8.22 8.12
N TRP A 141 -10.66 -7.55 7.78
CA TRP A 141 -10.71 -6.67 6.63
C TRP A 141 -10.63 -5.21 7.06
N GLN A 142 -9.89 -4.42 6.31
CA GLN A 142 -9.72 -2.99 6.53
C GLN A 142 -10.43 -2.24 5.42
N MET A 143 -11.27 -1.27 5.78
CA MET A 143 -12.04 -0.48 4.83
C MET A 143 -11.79 1.01 5.04
N ASP A 144 -11.69 1.74 3.94
CA ASP A 144 -11.56 3.20 3.97
C ASP A 144 -11.98 3.82 2.63
N PHE A 145 -12.34 5.10 2.67
CA PHE A 145 -12.46 5.93 1.48
C PHE A 145 -11.12 6.57 1.15
N LYS A 146 -10.60 6.30 -0.05
CA LYS A 146 -9.49 7.11 -0.56
C LYS A 146 -10.03 8.52 -0.82
N GLY A 147 -9.30 9.55 -0.39
CA GLY A 147 -9.74 10.95 -0.58
C GLY A 147 -10.30 11.24 -1.98
N HIS A 148 -11.47 11.88 -2.02
CA HIS A 148 -12.26 12.08 -3.23
C HIS A 148 -11.52 12.90 -4.31
N PHE A 149 -11.92 12.76 -5.57
CA PHE A 149 -11.42 13.60 -6.65
C PHE A 149 -12.53 13.92 -7.67
N PRO A 150 -12.45 15.10 -8.33
CA PRO A 150 -13.38 15.46 -9.38
C PRO A 150 -13.05 14.70 -10.68
N PHE A 151 -14.08 14.44 -11.48
CA PHE A 151 -13.99 13.93 -12.85
C PHE A 151 -15.18 14.45 -13.66
N ALA A 152 -15.27 14.21 -14.97
CA ALA A 152 -16.32 14.86 -15.78
C ALA A 152 -17.75 14.44 -15.37
N GLY A 153 -17.92 13.19 -14.91
CA GLY A 153 -19.19 12.66 -14.38
C GLY A 153 -19.50 13.07 -12.94
N GLY A 154 -18.75 14.00 -12.34
CA GLY A 154 -19.00 14.53 -10.99
C GLY A 154 -17.84 14.27 -10.03
N ARG A 155 -18.13 13.63 -8.89
CA ARG A 155 -17.13 13.35 -7.85
C ARG A 155 -17.03 11.86 -7.58
N CYS A 156 -15.80 11.37 -7.51
CA CYS A 156 -15.54 9.99 -7.14
C CYS A 156 -15.07 9.93 -5.69
N HIS A 157 -15.73 9.10 -4.90
CA HIS A 157 -15.31 8.64 -3.58
C HIS A 157 -14.90 7.16 -3.69
N PRO A 158 -13.62 6.84 -3.97
CA PRO A 158 -13.20 5.44 -4.09
C PRO A 158 -13.30 4.73 -2.74
N LEU A 159 -14.22 3.77 -2.64
CA LEU A 159 -14.30 2.87 -1.51
C LEU A 159 -13.28 1.75 -1.71
N THR A 160 -12.46 1.52 -0.69
CA THR A 160 -11.41 0.50 -0.71
C THR A 160 -11.59 -0.47 0.43
N LEU A 161 -11.45 -1.77 0.15
CA LEU A 161 -11.53 -2.84 1.14
C LEU A 161 -10.40 -3.85 0.90
N LEU A 162 -9.62 -4.10 1.93
CA LEU A 162 -8.40 -4.90 1.87
C LEU A 162 -8.39 -5.97 2.96
N ASP A 163 -7.98 -7.18 2.61
CA ASP A 163 -7.70 -8.23 3.59
C ASP A 163 -6.35 -7.96 4.28
N ASP A 164 -6.35 -8.01 5.61
CA ASP A 164 -5.20 -7.68 6.43
C ASP A 164 -4.03 -8.65 6.21
N HIS A 165 -4.29 -9.95 6.02
CA HIS A 165 -3.27 -10.99 5.90
C HIS A 165 -2.65 -11.02 4.51
N SER A 166 -3.47 -11.21 3.49
CA SER A 166 -3.06 -11.44 2.11
C SER A 166 -2.79 -10.16 1.33
N ARG A 167 -3.23 -9.00 1.84
CA ARG A 167 -3.34 -7.74 1.09
C ARG A 167 -4.25 -7.85 -0.13
N PHE A 168 -5.13 -8.84 -0.19
CA PHE A 168 -6.07 -8.97 -1.30
C PHE A 168 -7.07 -7.82 -1.27
N SER A 169 -7.20 -7.11 -2.39
CA SER A 169 -8.19 -6.04 -2.55
C SER A 169 -9.53 -6.68 -2.89
N LEU A 170 -10.41 -6.70 -1.89
CA LEU A 170 -11.77 -7.22 -2.00
C LEU A 170 -12.67 -6.26 -2.78
N CYS A 171 -12.44 -4.95 -2.60
CA CYS A 171 -13.20 -3.89 -3.25
C CYS A 171 -12.31 -2.71 -3.60
N LEU A 172 -12.51 -2.22 -4.82
CA LEU A 172 -12.16 -0.88 -5.25
C LEU A 172 -13.34 -0.38 -6.10
N ALA A 173 -14.20 0.44 -5.50
CA ALA A 173 -15.44 0.87 -6.13
C ALA A 173 -15.53 2.38 -6.21
N HIS A 174 -15.96 2.88 -7.36
CA HIS A 174 -16.45 4.25 -7.49
C HIS A 174 -17.77 4.39 -6.72
N CYS A 175 -17.79 5.27 -5.71
CA CYS A 175 -19.02 5.70 -5.07
C CYS A 175 -19.29 7.19 -5.38
N PRO A 176 -20.55 7.58 -5.65
CA PRO A 176 -20.93 8.99 -5.82
C PRO A 176 -20.93 9.77 -4.50
N ASP A 177 -20.98 9.07 -3.38
CA ASP A 177 -21.02 9.63 -2.02
C ASP A 177 -20.54 8.62 -0.97
N GLU A 178 -20.46 9.08 0.28
CA GLU A 178 -20.05 8.30 1.45
C GLU A 178 -21.27 7.89 2.31
N ARG A 179 -22.46 7.74 1.72
CA ARG A 179 -23.69 7.42 2.48
C ARG A 179 -23.80 5.93 2.77
N ARG A 180 -24.42 5.59 3.91
CA ARG A 180 -24.66 4.21 4.36
C ARG A 180 -25.22 3.29 3.27
N VAL A 181 -26.24 3.73 2.54
CA VAL A 181 -26.94 2.90 1.53
C VAL A 181 -25.98 2.52 0.41
N THR A 182 -25.22 3.49 -0.09
CA THR A 182 -24.20 3.29 -1.12
C THR A 182 -23.18 2.26 -0.65
N VAL A 183 -22.67 2.40 0.58
CA VAL A 183 -21.66 1.47 1.06
C VAL A 183 -22.21 0.07 1.37
N GLN A 184 -23.42 -0.03 1.92
CA GLN A 184 -24.06 -1.33 2.14
C GLN A 184 -24.22 -2.10 0.83
N SER A 185 -24.62 -1.43 -0.25
CA SER A 185 -24.72 -2.06 -1.58
C SER A 185 -23.37 -2.66 -2.04
N GLN A 186 -22.28 -1.88 -1.91
CA GLN A 186 -20.94 -2.36 -2.24
C GLN A 186 -20.50 -3.53 -1.36
N LEU A 187 -20.78 -3.47 -0.06
CA LEU A 187 -20.43 -4.54 0.88
C LEU A 187 -21.23 -5.81 0.65
N ILE A 188 -22.51 -5.72 0.28
CA ILE A 188 -23.31 -6.89 -0.09
C ILE A 188 -22.65 -7.63 -1.26
N ALA A 189 -22.29 -6.93 -2.33
CA ALA A 189 -21.62 -7.52 -3.49
C ALA A 189 -20.28 -8.19 -3.11
N VAL A 190 -19.51 -7.58 -2.20
CA VAL A 190 -18.29 -8.19 -1.65
C VAL A 190 -18.62 -9.46 -0.86
N PHE A 191 -19.60 -9.39 0.04
CA PHE A 191 -19.95 -10.48 0.94
C PHE A 191 -20.52 -11.69 0.19
N GLU A 192 -21.30 -11.47 -0.86
CA GLU A 192 -21.80 -12.52 -1.75
C GLU A 192 -20.65 -13.21 -2.50
N ARG A 193 -19.63 -12.46 -2.92
CA ARG A 193 -18.50 -13.00 -3.68
C ARG A 193 -17.43 -13.69 -2.83
N TYR A 194 -17.15 -13.14 -1.66
CA TYR A 194 -15.97 -13.51 -0.86
C TYR A 194 -16.31 -14.03 0.54
N GLY A 195 -17.58 -14.01 0.94
CA GLY A 195 -18.03 -14.37 2.29
C GLY A 195 -17.81 -13.24 3.30
N LEU A 196 -17.81 -13.57 4.58
CA LEU A 196 -17.75 -12.63 5.70
C LEU A 196 -16.44 -12.74 6.47
N PRO A 197 -15.82 -11.61 6.87
CA PRO A 197 -14.67 -11.64 7.76
C PRO A 197 -15.10 -11.83 9.23
N GLU A 198 -14.16 -12.26 10.07
CA GLU A 198 -14.34 -12.24 11.53
C GLU A 198 -14.45 -10.83 12.07
N ARG A 199 -13.64 -9.92 11.52
CA ARG A 199 -13.61 -8.53 11.94
C ARG A 199 -13.46 -7.59 10.75
N MET A 200 -14.11 -6.44 10.85
CA MET A 200 -13.84 -5.28 10.01
C MET A 200 -13.30 -4.13 10.86
N THR A 201 -12.34 -3.38 10.31
CA THR A 201 -11.90 -2.11 10.90
C THR A 201 -12.06 -0.99 9.89
N MET A 202 -12.63 0.12 10.35
CA MET A 202 -12.84 1.35 9.59
C MET A 202 -12.15 2.50 10.31
N ASP A 203 -12.02 3.62 9.63
CA ASP A 203 -11.70 4.89 10.26
C ASP A 203 -12.91 5.45 11.04
N ASN A 204 -12.69 6.45 11.89
CA ASN A 204 -13.76 7.08 12.67
C ASN A 204 -14.54 8.15 11.87
N GLY A 205 -14.35 8.21 10.54
CA GLY A 205 -15.04 9.14 9.66
C GLY A 205 -16.48 8.72 9.36
N ALA A 206 -17.28 9.65 8.84
CA ALA A 206 -18.56 9.29 8.25
C ALA A 206 -18.32 8.33 7.06
N PRO A 207 -19.18 7.32 6.83
CA PRO A 207 -20.43 6.96 7.53
C PRO A 207 -20.27 6.02 8.74
N TRP A 208 -19.04 5.70 9.15
CA TRP A 208 -18.73 4.58 10.06
C TRP A 208 -18.79 4.94 11.54
N GLY A 209 -18.54 6.21 11.85
CA GLY A 209 -18.55 6.73 13.21
C GLY A 209 -18.93 8.20 13.26
N ASP A 210 -19.31 8.62 14.47
CA ASP A 210 -19.24 10.00 14.90
C ASP A 210 -18.22 10.08 16.06
N THR A 211 -17.77 11.28 16.40
CA THR A 211 -16.85 11.51 17.53
C THR A 211 -17.47 11.18 18.90
N THR A 212 -18.71 10.66 18.95
CA THR A 212 -19.44 10.41 20.20
C THR A 212 -19.19 9.01 20.77
N GLY A 213 -18.57 8.10 20.00
CA GLY A 213 -18.35 6.71 20.44
C GLY A 213 -19.60 5.84 20.44
N SER A 214 -20.70 6.34 19.86
CA SER A 214 -21.97 5.63 19.69
C SER A 214 -21.91 4.61 18.55
N TRP A 215 -22.73 3.57 18.65
CA TRP A 215 -22.96 2.63 17.56
C TRP A 215 -23.75 3.29 16.43
N THR A 216 -23.33 3.07 15.18
CA THR A 216 -24.07 3.50 13.98
C THR A 216 -24.94 2.38 13.42
N ALA A 217 -25.94 2.73 12.61
CA ALA A 217 -26.81 1.74 11.95
C ALA A 217 -26.03 0.79 11.00
N LEU A 218 -24.92 1.28 10.44
CA LEU A 218 -24.05 0.48 9.56
C LEU A 218 -23.26 -0.55 10.35
N GLU A 219 -22.76 -0.17 11.53
CA GLU A 219 -22.07 -1.11 12.42
C GLU A 219 -23.00 -2.19 12.94
N LEU A 220 -24.22 -1.83 13.36
CA LEU A 220 -25.20 -2.83 13.76
C LEU A 220 -25.54 -3.77 12.60
N TRP A 221 -25.69 -3.27 11.38
CA TRP A 221 -25.92 -4.14 10.22
C TRP A 221 -24.79 -5.18 10.02
N LEU A 222 -23.53 -4.77 10.18
CA LEU A 222 -22.38 -5.68 10.11
C LEU A 222 -22.36 -6.68 11.27
N MET A 223 -22.58 -6.19 12.49
CA MET A 223 -22.63 -7.03 13.68
C MET A 223 -23.76 -8.06 13.61
N ARG A 224 -24.87 -7.74 12.93
CA ARG A 224 -25.96 -8.71 12.67
C ARG A 224 -25.50 -9.90 11.84
N GLN A 225 -24.52 -9.71 10.97
CA GLN A 225 -23.88 -10.77 10.19
C GLN A 225 -22.83 -11.55 11.01
N GLY A 226 -22.71 -11.23 12.32
CA GLY A 226 -21.68 -11.77 13.21
C GLY A 226 -20.28 -11.20 12.92
N ILE A 227 -20.17 -10.05 12.26
CA ILE A 227 -18.88 -9.39 11.99
C ILE A 227 -18.54 -8.50 13.20
N ARG A 228 -17.37 -8.70 13.80
CA ARG A 228 -16.88 -7.78 14.84
C ARG A 228 -16.46 -6.48 14.18
N VAL A 229 -16.90 -5.34 14.72
CA VAL A 229 -16.50 -4.03 14.19
C VAL A 229 -15.51 -3.37 15.15
N GLY A 230 -14.40 -2.88 14.60
CA GLY A 230 -13.42 -2.09 15.34
C GLY A 230 -13.16 -0.76 14.66
N HIS A 231 -12.64 0.18 15.44
CA HIS A 231 -12.14 1.46 14.93
C HIS A 231 -10.66 1.59 15.23
N SER A 232 -9.89 2.12 14.28
CA SER A 232 -8.51 2.50 14.56
C SER A 232 -8.48 3.62 15.59
N ARG A 233 -7.73 3.45 16.68
CA ARG A 233 -7.50 4.54 17.64
C ARG A 233 -6.71 5.67 16.96
N PRO A 234 -6.98 6.95 17.30
CA PRO A 234 -6.10 8.05 16.88
C PRO A 234 -4.65 7.71 17.26
N TYR A 235 -3.72 7.96 16.34
CA TYR A 235 -2.28 7.71 16.51
C TYR A 235 -1.81 6.24 16.55
N HIS A 236 -2.56 5.29 15.96
CA HIS A 236 -2.10 3.91 15.76
C HIS A 236 -1.80 3.58 14.27
N PRO A 237 -0.67 4.06 13.70
CA PRO A 237 -0.33 3.95 12.27
C PRO A 237 -0.17 2.50 11.77
N GLN A 238 -0.09 1.52 12.67
CA GLN A 238 0.06 0.11 12.32
C GLN A 238 -1.20 -0.48 11.66
N THR A 239 -2.40 0.00 12.02
CA THR A 239 -3.66 -0.53 11.49
C THR A 239 -3.98 0.07 10.11
N GLN A 240 -3.72 1.36 9.90
CA GLN A 240 -4.06 2.06 8.64
C GLN A 240 -2.95 2.02 7.57
N GLY A 241 -1.70 1.71 7.95
CA GLY A 241 -0.57 1.76 7.02
C GLY A 241 -0.66 0.83 5.80
N LYS A 242 -1.50 -0.22 5.86
CA LYS A 242 -1.76 -1.12 4.71
C LYS A 242 -2.64 -0.45 3.66
N LEU A 243 -3.76 0.14 4.07
CA LEU A 243 -4.63 0.92 3.20
C LEU A 243 -3.94 2.17 2.67
N GLU A 244 -3.17 2.89 3.50
CA GLU A 244 -2.38 4.04 3.03
C GLU A 244 -1.38 3.64 1.94
N ARG A 245 -0.72 2.48 2.09
CA ARG A 245 0.19 1.94 1.06
C ARG A 245 -0.57 1.50 -0.19
N PHE A 246 -1.77 0.95 -0.03
CA PHE A 246 -2.68 0.64 -1.13
C PHE A 246 -3.07 1.90 -1.90
N HIS A 247 -3.54 2.96 -1.21
CA HIS A 247 -3.91 4.24 -1.82
C HIS A 247 -2.74 4.93 -2.52
N ARG A 248 -1.52 4.85 -1.97
CA ARG A 248 -0.32 5.35 -2.65
C ARG A 248 -0.05 4.61 -3.95
N SER A 249 -0.21 3.28 -3.94
CA SER A 249 -0.07 2.46 -5.15
C SER A 249 -1.15 2.82 -6.17
N LEU A 250 -2.42 2.88 -5.75
CA LEU A 250 -3.54 3.29 -6.59
C LEU A 250 -3.32 4.68 -7.21
N LYS A 251 -2.85 5.65 -6.42
CA LYS A 251 -2.58 7.01 -6.90
C LYS A 251 -1.47 7.01 -7.95
N ALA A 252 -0.34 6.39 -7.66
CA ALA A 252 0.82 6.39 -8.54
C ALA A 252 0.59 5.57 -9.82
N GLU A 253 -0.03 4.41 -9.70
CA GLU A 253 -0.19 3.44 -10.79
C GLU A 253 -1.43 3.69 -11.65
N LEU A 254 -2.48 4.33 -11.10
CA LEU A 254 -3.75 4.49 -11.79
C LEU A 254 -4.23 5.93 -11.92
N LEU A 255 -4.22 6.72 -10.85
CA LEU A 255 -4.92 8.02 -10.86
C LEU A 255 -4.07 9.17 -11.42
N GLN A 256 -2.75 9.10 -11.25
CA GLN A 256 -1.86 10.19 -11.66
C GLN A 256 -1.79 10.31 -13.18
N GLY A 257 -2.07 11.50 -13.70
CA GLY A 257 -1.99 11.80 -15.14
C GLY A 257 -3.16 11.27 -15.98
N ARG A 258 -4.21 10.69 -15.35
CA ARG A 258 -5.42 10.22 -16.05
C ARG A 258 -6.60 11.12 -15.78
N TRP A 259 -7.45 11.25 -16.80
CA TRP A 259 -8.73 11.96 -16.72
C TRP A 259 -9.83 10.96 -17.04
N PHE A 260 -10.93 11.05 -16.30
CA PHE A 260 -12.07 10.15 -16.45
C PHE A 260 -13.29 10.97 -16.83
N THR A 261 -14.03 10.49 -17.82
CA THR A 261 -15.21 11.19 -18.32
C THR A 261 -16.50 10.54 -17.83
N ASP A 262 -16.50 9.22 -17.68
CA ASP A 262 -17.69 8.42 -17.35
C ASP A 262 -17.47 7.54 -16.12
N ALA A 263 -18.54 7.31 -15.36
CA ALA A 263 -18.50 6.51 -14.13
C ALA A 263 -18.27 5.01 -14.39
N SER A 264 -18.84 4.47 -15.48
CA SER A 264 -18.67 3.08 -15.89
C SER A 264 -17.23 2.84 -16.33
N GLN A 265 -16.70 3.74 -17.17
CA GLN A 265 -15.28 3.71 -17.57
C GLN A 265 -14.34 3.78 -16.35
N LEU A 266 -14.65 4.65 -15.38
CA LEU A 266 -13.87 4.75 -14.15
C LEU A 266 -13.88 3.42 -13.38
N GLN A 267 -15.04 2.78 -13.26
CA GLN A 267 -15.19 1.50 -12.58
C GLN A 267 -14.45 0.36 -13.32
N GLU A 268 -14.54 0.30 -14.65
CA GLU A 268 -13.79 -0.69 -15.47
C GLU A 268 -12.27 -0.57 -15.25
N VAL A 269 -11.76 0.67 -15.20
CA VAL A 269 -10.34 0.92 -14.94
C VAL A 269 -9.95 0.54 -13.51
N PHE A 270 -10.84 0.76 -12.54
CA PHE A 270 -10.64 0.30 -11.17
C PHE A 270 -10.60 -1.23 -11.09
N ASP A 271 -11.51 -1.92 -11.77
CA ASP A 271 -11.57 -3.37 -11.79
C ASP A 271 -10.33 -3.99 -12.45
N ALA A 272 -9.92 -3.49 -13.62
CA ALA A 272 -8.70 -3.95 -14.30
C ALA A 272 -7.45 -3.74 -13.44
N TRP A 273 -7.34 -2.60 -12.76
CA TRP A 273 -6.20 -2.34 -11.87
C TRP A 273 -6.25 -3.24 -10.62
N ARG A 274 -7.44 -3.47 -10.05
CA ARG A 274 -7.62 -4.39 -8.91
C ARG A 274 -7.21 -5.82 -9.28
N ASP A 275 -7.56 -6.26 -10.48
CA ASP A 275 -7.19 -7.59 -10.98
C ASP A 275 -5.67 -7.71 -11.14
N SER A 276 -5.00 -6.75 -11.78
CA SER A 276 -3.52 -6.74 -11.85
C SER A 276 -2.89 -6.62 -10.45
N TYR A 277 -3.45 -5.81 -9.55
CA TYR A 277 -2.98 -5.67 -8.17
C TYR A 277 -3.02 -7.00 -7.39
N ASN A 278 -4.08 -7.79 -7.58
CA ASN A 278 -4.34 -9.04 -6.87
C ASN A 278 -3.64 -10.26 -7.51
N LEU A 279 -3.56 -10.31 -8.84
CA LEU A 279 -3.16 -11.51 -9.58
C LEU A 279 -1.72 -11.44 -10.09
N GLU A 280 -1.22 -10.24 -10.37
CA GLU A 280 0.06 -10.06 -11.09
C GLU A 280 1.10 -9.32 -10.26
N ARG A 281 0.69 -8.27 -9.53
CA ARG A 281 1.58 -7.33 -8.86
C ARG A 281 2.28 -7.99 -7.67
N PRO A 282 3.62 -8.11 -7.67
CA PRO A 282 4.35 -8.62 -6.51
C PRO A 282 4.40 -7.60 -5.38
N HIS A 283 4.30 -8.06 -4.13
CA HIS A 283 4.33 -7.18 -2.95
C HIS A 283 5.51 -7.50 -2.04
N GLU A 284 6.35 -6.50 -1.76
CA GLU A 284 7.46 -6.63 -0.81
C GLU A 284 6.99 -6.99 0.61
N ALA A 285 5.75 -6.64 0.96
CA ALA A 285 5.15 -7.01 2.24
C ALA A 285 4.93 -8.53 2.37
N LEU A 286 4.78 -9.22 1.24
CA LEU A 286 4.45 -10.63 1.13
C LEU A 286 5.62 -11.45 0.57
N SER A 287 6.86 -11.00 0.79
CA SER A 287 8.06 -11.62 0.22
C SER A 287 7.99 -11.79 -1.30
N MET A 288 7.40 -10.80 -1.98
CA MET A 288 7.21 -10.78 -3.44
C MET A 288 6.18 -11.79 -3.97
N ALA A 289 5.32 -12.33 -3.11
CA ALA A 289 4.10 -13.02 -3.54
C ALA A 289 3.05 -12.02 -4.06
N VAL A 290 2.12 -12.52 -4.88
CA VAL A 290 0.91 -11.78 -5.29
C VAL A 290 -0.21 -12.04 -4.28
N PRO A 291 -1.12 -11.09 -4.02
CA PRO A 291 -2.14 -11.23 -2.98
C PRO A 291 -3.01 -12.48 -3.14
N ALA A 292 -3.41 -12.80 -4.37
CA ALA A 292 -4.25 -13.95 -4.65
C ALA A 292 -3.61 -15.29 -4.24
N SER A 293 -2.27 -15.40 -4.26
CA SER A 293 -1.58 -16.62 -3.82
C SER A 293 -1.67 -16.88 -2.31
N ARG A 294 -2.15 -15.89 -1.54
CA ARG A 294 -2.28 -15.95 -0.07
C ARG A 294 -3.73 -15.76 0.39
N TYR A 295 -4.68 -15.61 -0.53
CA TYR A 295 -6.07 -15.33 -0.21
C TYR A 295 -6.94 -16.52 -0.54
N GLN A 296 -7.91 -16.77 0.34
CA GLN A 296 -8.98 -17.72 0.13
C GLN A 296 -10.30 -17.05 0.55
N PRO A 297 -11.38 -17.19 -0.23
CA PRO A 297 -12.71 -16.73 0.21
C PRO A 297 -13.09 -17.31 1.57
N SER A 298 -13.83 -16.54 2.35
CA SER A 298 -14.31 -16.97 3.66
C SER A 298 -15.34 -18.08 3.52
N SER A 299 -15.29 -19.06 4.43
CA SER A 299 -16.33 -20.08 4.55
C SER A 299 -17.63 -19.57 5.15
N ARG A 300 -17.59 -18.39 5.82
CA ARG A 300 -18.78 -17.75 6.37
C ARG A 300 -19.54 -17.03 5.26
N GLN A 301 -20.74 -17.49 4.96
CA GLN A 301 -21.55 -16.91 3.89
C GLN A 301 -22.36 -15.71 4.38
N TYR A 302 -22.62 -14.77 3.47
CA TYR A 302 -23.55 -13.68 3.69
C TYR A 302 -24.96 -14.20 3.85
N ASN A 303 -25.72 -13.63 4.80
CA ASN A 303 -27.14 -13.88 4.92
C ASN A 303 -27.90 -12.55 4.84
N GLY A 304 -28.65 -12.34 3.76
CA GLY A 304 -29.48 -11.13 3.57
C GLY A 304 -30.58 -10.98 4.64
N ASN A 305 -31.00 -12.07 5.27
CA ASN A 305 -32.01 -12.09 6.33
C ASN A 305 -31.56 -12.96 7.51
N PRO A 306 -30.62 -12.46 8.35
CA PRO A 306 -30.16 -13.20 9.53
C PRO A 306 -31.31 -13.43 10.51
N ALA A 307 -31.32 -14.59 11.15
CA ALA A 307 -32.29 -14.93 12.18
C ALA A 307 -32.27 -13.90 13.32
N ALA A 308 -33.42 -13.67 13.94
CA ALA A 308 -33.51 -12.80 15.11
C ALA A 308 -32.62 -13.34 16.24
N ALA A 309 -32.11 -12.43 17.07
CA ALA A 309 -31.30 -12.80 18.22
C ALA A 309 -32.13 -13.63 19.21
N GLU A 310 -31.62 -14.82 19.54
CA GLU A 310 -32.08 -15.63 20.66
C GLU A 310 -31.18 -15.35 21.86
N TYR A 311 -31.77 -15.19 23.03
CA TYR A 311 -31.06 -14.91 24.27
C TYR A 311 -31.31 -16.04 25.27
N ASP A 312 -30.31 -16.35 26.09
CA ASP A 312 -30.38 -17.40 27.10
C ASP A 312 -31.52 -17.18 28.10
N GLU A 313 -31.95 -18.27 28.74
CA GLU A 313 -32.93 -18.22 29.82
C GLU A 313 -32.48 -17.28 30.95
N GLY A 314 -33.39 -16.44 31.44
CA GLY A 314 -33.10 -15.41 32.45
C GLY A 314 -32.61 -14.06 31.89
N VAL A 315 -32.32 -13.96 30.58
CA VAL A 315 -32.04 -12.67 29.93
C VAL A 315 -33.34 -11.94 29.60
N LEU A 316 -33.50 -10.72 30.14
CA LEU A 316 -34.69 -9.91 29.89
C LEU A 316 -34.60 -9.25 28.52
N VAL A 317 -35.46 -9.63 27.58
CA VAL A 317 -35.51 -9.01 26.26
C VAL A 317 -36.38 -7.75 26.27
N ARG A 318 -35.87 -6.64 25.72
CA ARG A 318 -36.61 -5.38 25.57
C ARG A 318 -36.45 -4.79 24.18
N LYS A 319 -37.56 -4.32 23.61
CA LYS A 319 -37.57 -3.57 22.37
C LYS A 319 -37.21 -2.12 22.64
N VAL A 320 -36.37 -1.55 21.79
CA VAL A 320 -36.06 -0.11 21.79
C VAL A 320 -37.12 0.63 20.99
N ASP A 321 -37.69 1.67 21.59
CA ASP A 321 -38.76 2.47 21.01
C ASP A 321 -38.26 3.43 19.92
N ILE A 322 -39.21 4.13 19.29
CA ILE A 322 -38.95 5.13 18.24
C ILE A 322 -38.09 6.32 18.70
N SER A 323 -38.01 6.56 20.01
CA SER A 323 -37.18 7.61 20.60
C SER A 323 -35.76 7.14 20.91
N GLY A 324 -35.45 5.86 20.64
CA GLY A 324 -34.15 5.24 20.95
C GLY A 324 -34.00 4.91 22.43
N LYS A 325 -35.10 4.69 23.15
CA LYS A 325 -35.11 4.32 24.57
C LYS A 325 -35.65 2.90 24.78
N LEU A 326 -35.20 2.25 25.85
CA LEU A 326 -35.83 1.04 26.38
C LEU A 326 -36.40 1.31 27.77
N SER A 327 -37.43 0.55 28.17
CA SER A 327 -38.03 0.63 29.50
C SER A 327 -37.62 -0.57 30.36
N LEU A 328 -37.08 -0.30 31.55
CA LEU A 328 -36.74 -1.31 32.56
C LEU A 328 -37.27 -0.84 33.92
N LYS A 329 -38.06 -1.68 34.59
CA LYS A 329 -38.71 -1.39 35.89
C LYS A 329 -39.41 -0.01 35.91
N GLY A 330 -40.17 0.31 34.85
CA GLY A 330 -40.92 1.56 34.73
C GLY A 330 -40.10 2.80 34.37
N MET A 331 -38.79 2.65 34.13
CA MET A 331 -37.90 3.77 33.81
C MET A 331 -37.33 3.66 32.39
N GLY A 332 -37.53 4.71 31.59
CA GLY A 332 -36.94 4.84 30.26
C GLY A 332 -35.44 5.16 30.32
N ARG A 333 -34.64 4.53 29.46
CA ARG A 333 -33.19 4.74 29.33
C ARG A 333 -32.79 4.87 27.87
N LYS A 334 -31.94 5.85 27.53
CA LYS A 334 -31.51 6.13 26.16
C LYS A 334 -30.41 5.16 25.74
N VAL A 335 -30.71 4.32 24.75
CA VAL A 335 -29.83 3.27 24.23
C VAL A 335 -29.08 3.77 22.99
N GLY A 336 -29.74 4.58 22.17
CA GLY A 336 -29.15 5.17 20.97
C GLY A 336 -30.04 5.00 19.75
N LYS A 337 -29.90 5.91 18.77
CA LYS A 337 -30.73 5.92 17.55
C LYS A 337 -30.50 4.70 16.67
N ALA A 338 -29.30 4.13 16.68
CA ALA A 338 -28.99 2.95 15.87
C ALA A 338 -29.83 1.73 16.26
N PHE A 339 -30.24 1.62 17.53
CA PHE A 339 -31.01 0.49 18.04
C PHE A 339 -32.52 0.64 17.90
N ILE A 340 -33.05 1.72 17.30
CA ILE A 340 -34.50 1.92 17.17
C ILE A 340 -35.15 0.71 16.49
N GLY A 341 -36.14 0.11 17.15
CA GLY A 341 -36.86 -1.08 16.66
C GLY A 341 -36.18 -2.41 16.96
N GLU A 342 -34.93 -2.41 17.44
CA GLU A 342 -34.17 -3.60 17.81
C GLU A 342 -34.59 -4.17 19.16
N TYR A 343 -34.34 -5.46 19.35
CA TYR A 343 -34.50 -6.17 20.61
C TYR A 343 -33.12 -6.39 21.26
N VAL A 344 -32.95 -5.88 22.48
CA VAL A 344 -31.73 -6.04 23.28
C VAL A 344 -32.00 -6.98 24.46
N GLY A 345 -31.02 -7.83 24.76
CA GLY A 345 -31.01 -8.66 25.96
C GLY A 345 -30.42 -7.89 27.13
N LEU A 346 -31.05 -7.98 28.29
CA LEU A 346 -30.58 -7.39 29.54
C LEU A 346 -30.25 -8.53 30.50
N LYS A 347 -28.96 -8.76 30.70
CA LYS A 347 -28.46 -9.80 31.60
C LYS A 347 -28.09 -9.16 32.93
N GLU A 348 -28.76 -9.56 34.01
CA GLU A 348 -28.39 -9.09 35.35
C GLU A 348 -27.02 -9.64 35.72
N SER A 349 -26.14 -8.78 36.22
CA SER A 349 -24.83 -9.18 36.73
C SER A 349 -24.96 -9.74 38.15
N GLU A 350 -23.87 -10.28 38.71
CA GLU A 350 -23.84 -10.72 40.12
C GLU A 350 -24.14 -9.57 41.10
N ARG A 351 -23.91 -8.32 40.69
CA ARG A 351 -24.27 -7.15 41.48
C ARG A 351 -25.71 -6.74 41.19
N GLU A 352 -26.56 -6.90 42.20
CA GLU A 352 -27.98 -6.56 42.10
C GLU A 352 -28.21 -5.12 41.61
N GLY A 353 -29.02 -5.00 40.56
CA GLY A 353 -29.34 -3.72 39.91
C GLY A 353 -28.35 -3.28 38.82
N TYR A 354 -27.35 -4.09 38.49
CA TYR A 354 -26.48 -3.88 37.32
C TYR A 354 -26.86 -4.85 36.21
N TYR A 355 -27.12 -4.32 35.02
CA TYR A 355 -27.48 -5.11 33.84
C TYR A 355 -26.52 -4.86 32.70
N GLU A 356 -25.97 -5.91 32.13
CA GLU A 356 -25.27 -5.83 30.87
C GLU A 356 -26.29 -5.77 29.72
N VAL A 357 -26.08 -4.85 28.79
CA VAL A 357 -26.90 -4.70 27.60
C VAL A 357 -26.23 -5.44 26.46
N TRP A 358 -26.87 -6.50 26.00
CA TRP A 358 -26.42 -7.38 24.93
C TRP A 358 -27.28 -7.17 23.68
N TRP A 359 -26.63 -7.13 22.53
CA TRP A 359 -27.27 -7.15 21.23
C TRP A 359 -26.63 -8.24 20.38
N TYR A 360 -27.40 -9.29 20.06
CA TYR A 360 -26.84 -10.58 19.64
C TYR A 360 -25.75 -11.01 20.64
N SER A 361 -24.59 -11.43 20.15
CA SER A 361 -23.44 -11.85 20.95
C SER A 361 -22.51 -10.70 21.36
N THR A 362 -22.92 -9.43 21.20
CA THR A 362 -22.06 -8.27 21.49
C THR A 362 -22.61 -7.49 22.67
N LYS A 363 -21.76 -7.28 23.68
CA LYS A 363 -22.04 -6.33 24.76
C LYS A 363 -21.96 -4.92 24.19
N VAL A 364 -23.05 -4.18 24.27
CA VAL A 364 -23.19 -2.83 23.69
C VAL A 364 -23.31 -1.75 24.75
N GLY A 365 -23.50 -2.14 26.01
CA GLY A 365 -23.60 -1.22 27.12
C GLY A 365 -23.83 -1.88 28.48
N MET A 366 -24.06 -1.03 29.46
CA MET A 366 -24.32 -1.37 30.86
C MET A 366 -25.38 -0.43 31.43
N ILE A 367 -26.29 -0.94 32.24
CA ILE A 367 -27.28 -0.18 33.00
C ILE A 367 -26.96 -0.34 34.49
N ASP A 368 -26.90 0.78 35.20
CA ASP A 368 -26.82 0.84 36.65
C ASP A 368 -28.12 1.43 37.19
N LEU A 369 -28.97 0.58 37.79
CA LEU A 369 -30.24 1.01 38.35
C LEU A 369 -30.08 1.89 39.59
N ARG A 370 -29.00 1.73 40.36
CA ARG A 370 -28.76 2.49 41.60
C ARG A 370 -28.43 3.93 41.27
N ASN A 371 -27.54 4.13 40.29
CA ASN A 371 -27.14 5.46 39.82
C ASN A 371 -28.04 6.01 38.71
N ARG A 372 -29.07 5.25 38.32
CA ARG A 372 -30.02 5.57 37.23
C ARG A 372 -29.31 5.91 35.91
N SER A 373 -28.13 5.35 35.69
CA SER A 373 -27.28 5.63 34.53
C SER A 373 -27.31 4.47 33.53
N ILE A 374 -27.07 4.82 32.27
CA ILE A 374 -26.82 3.85 31.20
C ILE A 374 -25.57 4.32 30.48
N ILE A 375 -24.63 3.40 30.27
CA ILE A 375 -23.44 3.62 29.50
C ILE A 375 -23.57 2.75 28.26
N MET A 376 -23.64 3.38 27.10
CA MET A 376 -23.67 2.71 25.81
C MET A 376 -22.42 3.12 25.05
N GLY A 377 -21.83 2.19 24.33
CA GLY A 377 -20.70 2.52 23.46
C GLY A 377 -19.77 1.36 23.21
N LYS A 378 -18.81 1.61 22.33
CA LYS A 378 -17.89 0.60 21.78
C LYS A 378 -16.84 0.07 22.77
N GLY A 379 -16.76 0.64 23.98
CA GLY A 379 -15.79 0.27 25.02
C GLY A 379 -16.38 -0.33 26.29
N CYS A 380 -17.67 -0.71 26.26
CA CYS A 380 -18.40 -1.26 27.42
C CYS A 380 -18.25 -2.77 27.61
#